data_AF-A0A1Y2MVW2-F1
#
_entry.id   AF-A0A1Y2MVW2-F1
#
_cell.length_a   1.000
_cell.length_b   1.000
_cell.length_c   1.000
_cell.angle_alpha   90.00
_cell.angle_beta   90.00
_cell.angle_gamma   90.00
#
_symmetry.space_group_name_H-M   'P 1'
#
loop_
_entity.id
_entity.type
_entity.pdbx_description
1 polymer ?
#
loop_
_entity_poly.entity_id
_entity_poly.type
_entity_poly.pdbx_seq_one_letter_code
_entity_poly.pdbx_strand_id
1 'polypeptide(L)'
;MTAPDYPLPTLGGYETYQLAQIATFIADRLARHRASARGRGGRAARATAVRDLTAAATALDAAIGATEPTPTGRLPRPLDMASYTAARELISSGPRSADVVSLAGSGGQGWAVVGNVPGIGPVGAAVGARDIADALRVHLLTRPVAELAPWAVSGAAAPVPTLPRQVDLAAFVEQLDPARGIDRAVAGALRGTDRRTDAAIRGRFHGVDLDAPPVVRPPGPTAQATAAPGRRARRAVVRSAPRRFMIQRPAAPIVPNTSAGP
;
A
#
# COMPACT_ATOMS: atom_id res chain seq x y z
N MET A 1 33.30 -14.76 -12.07
CA MET A 1 31.90 -14.95 -11.59
C MET A 1 31.03 -14.06 -12.46
N THR A 2 30.10 -14.63 -13.22
CA THR A 2 29.12 -13.85 -13.98
C THR A 2 28.08 -13.27 -13.04
N ALA A 3 27.66 -12.03 -13.27
CA ALA A 3 26.43 -11.53 -12.67
C ALA A 3 25.24 -12.28 -13.30
N PRO A 4 24.16 -12.57 -12.56
CA PRO A 4 22.95 -13.07 -13.18
C PRO A 4 22.34 -11.96 -14.05
N ASP A 5 22.27 -12.21 -15.36
CA ASP A 5 21.54 -11.36 -16.30
C ASP A 5 20.03 -11.47 -16.00
N TYR A 6 19.56 -10.67 -15.05
CA TYR A 6 18.14 -10.45 -14.86
C TYR A 6 17.59 -9.84 -16.15
N PRO A 7 16.58 -10.44 -16.80
CA PRO A 7 15.89 -9.76 -17.88
C PRO A 7 15.21 -8.53 -17.27
N LEU A 8 15.79 -7.35 -17.53
CA LEU A 8 15.13 -6.08 -17.26
C LEU A 8 13.78 -6.13 -17.99
N PRO A 9 12.63 -6.15 -17.30
CA PRO A 9 11.36 -6.03 -17.99
C PRO A 9 11.41 -4.68 -18.71
N THR A 10 11.22 -4.71 -20.04
CA THR A 10 11.19 -3.51 -20.88
C THR A 10 10.32 -2.48 -20.18
N LEU A 11 10.93 -1.35 -19.79
CA LEU A 11 10.27 -0.35 -18.96
C LEU A 11 8.94 0.02 -19.61
N GLY A 12 7.84 -0.36 -18.94
CA GLY A 12 6.49 -0.04 -19.38
C GLY A 12 6.40 1.47 -19.61
N GLY A 13 5.65 1.86 -20.64
CA GLY A 13 5.52 3.26 -21.03
C GLY A 13 5.08 4.15 -19.86
N TYR A 14 5.25 5.45 -20.01
CA TYR A 14 4.81 6.41 -18.99
C TYR A 14 3.32 6.22 -18.63
N GLU A 15 2.48 5.84 -19.59
CA GLU A 15 1.09 5.37 -19.41
C GLU A 15 0.99 4.15 -18.47
N THR A 16 1.75 3.08 -18.74
CA THR A 16 1.85 1.89 -17.87
C THR A 16 2.22 2.26 -16.44
N TYR A 17 3.14 3.22 -16.28
CA TYR A 17 3.52 3.76 -14.99
C TYR A 17 2.35 4.51 -14.31
N GLN A 18 1.64 5.40 -15.03
CA GLN A 18 0.48 6.14 -14.53
C GLN A 18 -0.65 5.21 -14.06
N LEU A 19 -1.02 4.21 -14.87
CA LEU A 19 -2.09 3.26 -14.56
C LEU A 19 -1.84 2.54 -13.23
N ALA A 20 -0.61 2.11 -12.99
CA ALA A 20 -0.23 1.49 -11.72
C ALA A 20 -0.28 2.46 -10.52
N GLN A 21 -0.04 3.76 -10.73
CA GLN A 21 -0.24 4.78 -9.68
C GLN A 21 -1.72 4.99 -9.38
N ILE A 22 -2.56 5.18 -10.40
CA ILE A 22 -4.01 5.41 -10.23
C ILE A 22 -4.65 4.19 -9.55
N ALA A 23 -4.31 2.97 -9.98
CA ALA A 23 -4.73 1.74 -9.32
C ALA A 23 -4.28 1.67 -7.85
N THR A 24 -3.07 2.13 -7.53
CA THR A 24 -2.55 2.15 -6.14
C THR A 24 -3.24 3.21 -5.27
N PHE A 25 -3.66 4.35 -5.85
CA PHE A 25 -4.53 5.32 -5.18
C PHE A 25 -5.88 4.69 -4.82
N ILE A 26 -6.50 3.97 -5.77
CA ILE A 26 -7.76 3.26 -5.55
C ILE A 26 -7.59 2.21 -4.43
N ALA A 27 -6.51 1.43 -4.43
CA ALA A 27 -6.22 0.46 -3.37
C ALA A 27 -6.03 1.10 -1.98
N ASP A 28 -5.28 2.21 -1.88
CA ASP A 28 -5.13 3.01 -0.65
C ASP A 28 -6.50 3.53 -0.15
N ARG A 29 -7.34 4.07 -1.04
CA ARG A 29 -8.65 4.57 -0.65
C ARG A 29 -9.64 3.46 -0.28
N LEU A 30 -9.57 2.28 -0.91
CA LEU A 30 -10.28 1.07 -0.47
C LEU A 30 -9.80 0.59 0.90
N ALA A 31 -8.50 0.72 1.22
CA ALA A 31 -7.98 0.41 2.55
C ALA A 31 -8.46 1.41 3.61
N ARG A 32 -8.40 2.72 3.34
CA ARG A 32 -8.91 3.78 4.23
C ARG A 32 -10.42 3.66 4.46
N HIS A 33 -11.20 3.35 3.43
CA HIS A 33 -12.63 3.09 3.56
C HIS A 33 -12.91 1.92 4.52
N ARG A 34 -12.20 0.80 4.37
CA ARG A 34 -12.29 -0.37 5.27
C ARG A 34 -11.87 -0.05 6.72
N ALA A 35 -10.81 0.74 6.91
CA ALA A 35 -10.31 1.14 8.23
C ALA A 35 -11.18 2.18 8.95
N SER A 36 -12.14 2.80 8.26
CA SER A 36 -12.95 3.91 8.81
C SER A 36 -14.02 3.42 9.79
N ALA A 37 -13.70 3.57 11.09
CA ALA A 37 -14.48 3.14 12.26
C ALA A 37 -15.96 3.57 12.29
N ARG A 38 -16.71 3.13 13.31
CA ARG A 38 -18.11 3.57 13.56
C ARG A 38 -18.12 4.97 14.21
N GLY A 39 -19.26 5.66 14.16
CA GLY A 39 -19.43 7.02 14.72
C GLY A 39 -19.37 8.16 13.69
N ARG A 40 -19.38 9.42 14.15
CA ARG A 40 -19.43 10.62 13.28
C ARG A 40 -18.16 10.80 12.44
N GLY A 41 -16.98 10.78 13.07
CA GLY A 41 -15.69 10.92 12.37
C GLY A 41 -15.47 9.82 11.33
N GLY A 42 -15.82 8.57 11.67
CA GLY A 42 -15.76 7.45 10.72
C GLY A 42 -16.74 7.56 9.55
N ARG A 43 -17.92 8.18 9.74
CA ARG A 43 -18.83 8.52 8.61
C ARG A 43 -18.21 9.56 7.68
N ALA A 44 -17.58 10.61 8.22
CA ALA A 44 -16.87 11.60 7.41
C ALA A 44 -15.70 10.98 6.63
N ALA A 45 -14.87 10.17 7.29
CA ALA A 45 -13.74 9.47 6.65
C ALA A 45 -14.19 8.54 5.51
N ARG A 46 -15.32 7.83 5.67
CA ARG A 46 -15.90 7.04 4.57
C ARG A 46 -16.43 7.91 3.43
N ALA A 47 -17.10 9.03 3.72
CA ALA A 47 -17.59 9.94 2.69
C ALA A 47 -16.42 10.51 1.84
N THR A 48 -15.34 10.93 2.49
CA THR A 48 -14.10 11.35 1.80
C THR A 48 -13.53 10.20 0.96
N ALA A 49 -13.40 9.00 1.52
CA ALA A 49 -12.86 7.85 0.78
C ALA A 49 -13.73 7.45 -0.43
N VAL A 50 -15.06 7.52 -0.33
CA VAL A 50 -15.99 7.26 -1.45
C VAL A 50 -15.88 8.33 -2.54
N ARG A 51 -15.80 9.62 -2.17
CA ARG A 51 -15.54 10.71 -3.12
C ARG A 51 -14.22 10.51 -3.86
N ASP A 52 -13.15 10.22 -3.10
CA ASP A 52 -11.81 10.01 -3.65
C ASP A 52 -11.76 8.78 -4.58
N LEU A 53 -12.48 7.70 -4.24
CA LEU A 53 -12.64 6.53 -5.12
C LEU A 53 -13.39 6.87 -6.42
N THR A 54 -14.38 7.77 -6.36
CA THR A 54 -15.12 8.21 -7.55
C THR A 54 -14.23 9.03 -8.48
N ALA A 55 -13.53 10.03 -7.94
CA ALA A 55 -12.61 10.84 -8.73
C ALA A 55 -11.44 10.01 -9.29
N ALA A 56 -10.93 9.02 -8.54
CA ALA A 56 -9.91 8.10 -9.03
C ALA A 56 -10.44 7.09 -10.06
N ALA A 57 -11.72 6.71 -10.02
CA ALA A 57 -12.37 5.96 -11.09
C ALA A 57 -12.47 6.81 -12.37
N THR A 58 -12.88 8.08 -12.28
CA THR A 58 -12.87 9.01 -13.43
C THR A 58 -11.46 9.23 -13.98
N ALA A 59 -10.44 9.32 -13.12
CA ALA A 59 -9.05 9.40 -13.54
C ALA A 59 -8.56 8.11 -14.25
N LEU A 60 -9.02 6.93 -13.81
CA LEU A 60 -8.73 5.67 -14.48
C LEU A 60 -9.41 5.58 -15.85
N ASP A 61 -10.69 5.93 -15.91
CA ASP A 61 -11.48 5.98 -17.16
C ASP A 61 -10.82 6.90 -18.19
N ALA A 62 -10.39 8.09 -17.77
CA ALA A 62 -9.65 9.02 -18.62
C ALA A 62 -8.27 8.45 -19.06
N ALA A 63 -7.52 7.83 -18.15
CA ALA A 63 -6.20 7.26 -18.45
C ALA A 63 -6.23 6.07 -19.43
N ILE A 64 -7.32 5.28 -19.44
CA ILE A 64 -7.50 4.17 -20.40
C ILE A 64 -8.31 4.58 -21.65
N GLY A 65 -8.71 5.85 -21.78
CA GLY A 65 -9.51 6.34 -22.90
C GLY A 65 -10.92 5.75 -22.98
N ALA A 66 -11.53 5.42 -21.83
CA ALA A 66 -12.83 4.76 -21.76
C ALA A 66 -13.97 5.65 -22.28
N THR A 67 -14.77 5.13 -23.21
CA THR A 67 -15.99 5.79 -23.73
C THR A 67 -17.22 5.57 -22.84
N GLU A 68 -17.19 4.57 -21.97
CA GLU A 68 -18.21 4.30 -20.94
C GLU A 68 -17.53 4.16 -19.56
N PRO A 69 -18.14 4.64 -18.46
CA PRO A 69 -17.51 4.58 -17.14
C PRO A 69 -17.23 3.14 -16.67
N THR A 70 -16.04 2.87 -16.12
CA THR A 70 -15.68 1.53 -15.66
C THR A 70 -16.66 1.04 -14.58
N PRO A 71 -17.32 -0.11 -14.78
CA PRO A 71 -18.24 -0.66 -13.78
C PRO A 71 -17.53 -0.88 -12.43
N THR A 72 -18.16 -0.47 -11.33
CA THR A 72 -17.58 -0.47 -9.97
C THR A 72 -16.92 -1.79 -9.55
N GLY A 73 -17.42 -2.93 -10.04
CA GLY A 73 -16.85 -4.27 -9.78
C GLY A 73 -15.57 -4.62 -10.56
N ARG A 74 -15.17 -3.80 -11.54
CA ARG A 74 -13.95 -3.93 -12.37
C ARG A 74 -12.82 -2.98 -11.96
N LEU A 75 -13.08 -2.07 -11.02
CA LEU A 75 -12.06 -1.15 -10.50
C LEU A 75 -10.92 -1.91 -9.79
N PRO A 76 -9.66 -1.46 -9.90
CA PRO A 76 -8.52 -2.09 -9.26
C PRO A 76 -8.70 -2.27 -7.76
N ARG A 77 -8.60 -3.52 -7.29
CA ARG A 77 -8.77 -3.88 -5.88
C ARG A 77 -7.82 -5.00 -5.45
N PRO A 78 -7.37 -5.03 -4.18
CA PRO A 78 -6.57 -6.14 -3.67
C PRO A 78 -7.33 -7.47 -3.72
N LEU A 79 -6.63 -8.57 -3.93
CA LEU A 79 -7.20 -9.91 -3.82
C LEU A 79 -7.49 -10.28 -2.35
N ASP A 80 -8.49 -11.14 -2.15
CA ASP A 80 -8.61 -11.90 -0.91
C ASP A 80 -7.82 -13.22 -0.97
N MET A 81 -7.63 -13.85 0.19
CA MET A 81 -6.80 -15.05 0.32
C MET A 81 -7.33 -16.24 -0.51
N ALA A 82 -8.64 -16.36 -0.69
CA ALA A 82 -9.23 -17.42 -1.51
C ALA A 82 -8.91 -17.22 -3.00
N SER A 83 -9.17 -16.01 -3.50
CA SER A 83 -8.87 -15.62 -4.89
C SER A 83 -7.36 -15.69 -5.18
N TYR A 84 -6.54 -15.26 -4.23
CA TYR A 84 -5.07 -15.36 -4.32
C TYR A 84 -4.59 -16.81 -4.39
N THR A 85 -5.16 -17.72 -3.59
CA THR A 85 -4.75 -19.13 -3.57
C THR A 85 -5.06 -19.81 -4.91
N ALA A 86 -6.31 -19.72 -5.38
CA ALA A 86 -6.73 -20.30 -6.66
C ALA A 86 -5.94 -19.73 -7.86
N ALA A 87 -5.61 -18.44 -7.82
CA ALA A 87 -4.83 -17.80 -8.88
C ALA A 87 -3.31 -18.07 -8.78
N ARG A 88 -2.79 -18.43 -7.59
CA ARG A 88 -1.38 -18.79 -7.36
C ARG A 88 -1.03 -20.19 -7.84
N GLU A 89 -2.00 -21.11 -7.86
CA GLU A 89 -1.84 -22.48 -8.41
C GLU A 89 -1.45 -22.49 -9.91
N LEU A 90 -1.59 -21.35 -10.59
CA LEU A 90 -1.30 -21.17 -12.02
C LEU A 90 0.13 -20.68 -12.32
N ILE A 91 1.01 -20.51 -11.32
CA ILE A 91 2.25 -19.70 -11.41
C ILE A 91 3.48 -20.42 -10.81
N SER A 92 4.64 -20.34 -11.47
CA SER A 92 5.94 -20.74 -10.89
C SER A 92 6.56 -19.63 -10.04
N SER A 93 7.05 -19.94 -8.83
CA SER A 93 7.40 -18.92 -7.83
C SER A 93 8.90 -18.66 -7.62
N GLY A 94 9.24 -17.40 -7.33
CA GLY A 94 10.55 -16.95 -6.83
C GLY A 94 10.42 -16.10 -5.55
N PRO A 95 11.53 -15.61 -4.95
CA PRO A 95 11.49 -14.92 -3.65
C PRO A 95 10.74 -13.59 -3.69
N ARG A 96 10.87 -12.83 -4.79
CA ARG A 96 9.93 -11.78 -5.20
C ARG A 96 9.36 -12.17 -6.55
N SER A 97 8.03 -12.16 -6.69
CA SER A 97 7.34 -12.46 -7.96
C SER A 97 6.05 -11.63 -8.05
N ALA A 98 5.55 -11.46 -9.28
CA ALA A 98 4.24 -10.86 -9.57
C ALA A 98 3.87 -11.20 -11.01
N ASP A 99 2.89 -12.09 -11.19
CA ASP A 99 2.58 -12.70 -12.48
C ASP A 99 1.10 -12.49 -12.83
N VAL A 100 0.81 -12.34 -14.13
CA VAL A 100 -0.50 -11.93 -14.65
C VAL A 100 -1.25 -13.14 -15.16
N VAL A 101 -2.46 -13.35 -14.64
CA VAL A 101 -3.33 -14.49 -14.98
C VAL A 101 -4.74 -14.02 -15.33
N SER A 102 -5.40 -14.75 -16.24
CA SER A 102 -6.80 -14.49 -16.58
C SER A 102 -7.72 -15.14 -15.54
N LEU A 103 -8.68 -14.38 -15.00
CA LEU A 103 -9.64 -14.90 -14.03
C LEU A 103 -10.72 -15.80 -14.67
N ALA A 104 -10.78 -15.87 -16.00
CA ALA A 104 -11.72 -16.73 -16.72
C ALA A 104 -11.56 -18.22 -16.36
N GLY A 105 -10.33 -18.67 -16.12
CA GLY A 105 -10.04 -20.06 -15.71
C GLY A 105 -10.60 -20.44 -14.33
N SER A 106 -10.88 -19.45 -13.47
CA SER A 106 -11.51 -19.63 -12.16
C SER A 106 -12.95 -19.12 -12.11
N GLY A 107 -13.62 -19.01 -13.27
CA GLY A 107 -15.01 -18.54 -13.38
C GLY A 107 -15.22 -17.04 -13.13
N GLY A 108 -14.15 -16.26 -13.00
CA GLY A 108 -14.19 -14.81 -12.81
C GLY A 108 -14.15 -14.02 -14.13
N GLN A 109 -14.34 -12.70 -14.03
CA GLN A 109 -14.10 -11.77 -15.15
C GLN A 109 -12.86 -10.91 -14.88
N GLY A 110 -12.16 -10.55 -15.95
CA GLY A 110 -10.98 -9.69 -15.90
C GLY A 110 -9.67 -10.46 -15.66
N TRP A 111 -8.71 -9.75 -15.09
CA TRP A 111 -7.34 -10.22 -14.90
C TRP A 111 -6.91 -10.04 -13.45
N ALA A 112 -5.98 -10.87 -13.01
CA ALA A 112 -5.34 -10.74 -11.71
C ALA A 112 -3.82 -10.68 -11.84
N VAL A 113 -3.21 -9.94 -10.91
CA VAL A 113 -1.77 -9.99 -10.64
C VAL A 113 -1.58 -10.69 -9.30
N VAL A 114 -0.73 -11.71 -9.26
CA VAL A 114 -0.52 -12.57 -8.09
C VAL A 114 0.97 -12.66 -7.82
N GLY A 115 1.39 -12.38 -6.58
CA GLY A 115 2.81 -12.28 -6.26
C GLY A 115 3.17 -12.52 -4.81
N ASN A 116 4.46 -12.35 -4.53
CA ASN A 116 5.03 -12.38 -3.20
C ASN A 116 6.09 -11.27 -3.08
N VAL A 117 6.05 -10.49 -2.01
CA VAL A 117 7.00 -9.41 -1.73
C VAL A 117 7.65 -9.65 -0.36
N PRO A 118 8.99 -9.83 -0.28
CA PRO A 118 9.68 -9.96 1.01
C PRO A 118 9.34 -8.81 1.96
N GLY A 119 8.97 -9.14 3.20
CA GLY A 119 8.53 -8.17 4.22
C GLY A 119 7.01 -7.88 4.23
N ILE A 120 6.26 -8.25 3.18
CA ILE A 120 4.78 -8.24 3.16
C ILE A 120 4.22 -9.66 3.09
N GLY A 121 4.85 -10.55 2.31
CA GLY A 121 4.32 -11.86 1.97
C GLY A 121 3.40 -11.77 0.73
N PRO A 122 2.25 -12.47 0.71
CA PRO A 122 1.27 -12.43 -0.36
C PRO A 122 0.83 -11.01 -0.78
N VAL A 123 0.98 -10.71 -2.07
CA VAL A 123 0.42 -9.51 -2.70
C VAL A 123 -0.41 -9.89 -3.92
N GLY A 124 -1.46 -9.13 -4.21
CA GLY A 124 -2.20 -9.33 -5.45
C GLY A 124 -3.33 -8.35 -5.68
N ALA A 125 -3.71 -8.21 -6.95
CA ALA A 125 -4.74 -7.30 -7.43
C ALA A 125 -5.69 -8.02 -8.41
N ALA A 126 -6.97 -7.64 -8.41
CA ALA A 126 -7.91 -7.91 -9.49
C ALA A 126 -8.24 -6.60 -10.23
N VAL A 127 -8.32 -6.66 -11.56
CA VAL A 127 -8.55 -5.52 -12.46
C VAL A 127 -9.42 -5.94 -13.66
N GLY A 128 -10.14 -4.98 -14.24
CA GLY A 128 -10.99 -5.23 -15.42
C GLY A 128 -10.23 -5.60 -16.70
N ALA A 129 -9.03 -5.07 -16.89
CA ALA A 129 -8.29 -5.11 -18.17
C ALA A 129 -6.82 -5.52 -17.99
N ARG A 130 -6.20 -6.04 -19.07
CA ARG A 130 -4.89 -6.71 -19.03
C ARG A 130 -3.72 -5.73 -18.90
N ASP A 131 -3.77 -4.63 -19.63
CA ASP A 131 -2.85 -3.50 -19.56
C ASP A 131 -2.66 -3.01 -18.10
N ILE A 132 -3.75 -2.88 -17.35
CA ILE A 132 -3.70 -2.52 -15.92
C ILE A 132 -3.03 -3.64 -15.08
N ALA A 133 -3.20 -4.91 -15.46
CA ALA A 133 -2.56 -6.04 -14.78
C ALA A 133 -1.05 -6.09 -15.08
N ASP A 134 -0.65 -5.95 -16.34
CA ASP A 134 0.76 -5.89 -16.76
C ASP A 134 1.46 -4.65 -16.15
N ALA A 135 0.76 -3.51 -16.04
CA ALA A 135 1.20 -2.33 -15.29
C ALA A 135 1.43 -2.60 -13.80
N LEU A 136 0.47 -3.24 -13.14
CA LEU A 136 0.58 -3.60 -11.71
C LEU A 136 1.65 -4.68 -11.47
N ARG A 137 1.91 -5.59 -12.42
CA ARG A 137 3.06 -6.51 -12.37
C ARG A 137 4.38 -5.75 -12.33
N VAL A 138 4.61 -4.80 -13.25
CA VAL A 138 5.85 -4.00 -13.25
C VAL A 138 5.98 -3.21 -11.94
N HIS A 139 4.89 -2.64 -11.42
CA HIS A 139 4.88 -1.94 -10.15
C HIS A 139 5.20 -2.84 -8.94
N LEU A 140 4.56 -4.02 -8.83
CA LEU A 140 4.81 -4.98 -7.74
C LEU A 140 6.23 -5.57 -7.77
N LEU A 141 6.89 -5.61 -8.93
CA LEU A 141 8.29 -6.03 -9.06
C LEU A 141 9.29 -4.92 -8.72
N THR A 142 9.03 -3.66 -9.11
CA THR A 142 10.01 -2.56 -9.04
C THR A 142 9.96 -1.74 -7.75
N ARG A 143 8.82 -1.68 -7.06
CA ARG A 143 8.60 -0.67 -5.99
C ARG A 143 9.26 -0.97 -4.64
N PRO A 144 9.53 0.07 -3.82
CA PRO A 144 9.83 -0.06 -2.40
C PRO A 144 8.68 -0.74 -1.64
N VAL A 145 9.02 -1.59 -0.68
CA VAL A 145 8.04 -2.39 0.09
C VAL A 145 6.97 -1.51 0.77
N ALA A 146 7.37 -0.35 1.30
CA ALA A 146 6.46 0.57 1.99
C ALA A 146 5.31 1.11 1.10
N GLU A 147 5.49 1.14 -0.22
CA GLU A 147 4.44 1.58 -1.17
C GLU A 147 3.46 0.45 -1.53
N LEU A 148 3.81 -0.81 -1.28
CA LEU A 148 3.05 -1.99 -1.70
C LEU A 148 2.08 -2.51 -0.63
N ALA A 149 2.06 -1.92 0.57
CA ALA A 149 1.12 -2.27 1.64
C ALA A 149 -0.37 -2.26 1.23
N PRO A 150 -0.87 -1.37 0.33
CA PRO A 150 -2.26 -1.43 -0.14
C PRO A 150 -2.62 -2.72 -0.90
N TRP A 151 -1.63 -3.41 -1.46
CA TRP A 151 -1.79 -4.63 -2.28
C TRP A 151 -1.58 -5.93 -1.50
N ALA A 152 -1.36 -5.86 -0.18
CA ALA A 152 -1.28 -7.03 0.69
C ALA A 152 -2.62 -7.79 0.70
N VAL A 153 -2.55 -9.11 0.52
CA VAL A 153 -3.75 -9.96 0.42
C VAL A 153 -4.43 -10.08 1.78
N SER A 154 -5.72 -9.71 1.86
CA SER A 154 -6.49 -9.79 3.10
C SER A 154 -7.31 -11.08 3.20
N GLY A 155 -7.52 -11.59 4.43
CA GLY A 155 -8.35 -12.77 4.68
C GLY A 155 -9.84 -12.61 4.37
N ALA A 156 -10.28 -11.41 3.99
CA ALA A 156 -11.64 -11.10 3.56
C ALA A 156 -11.63 -10.27 2.28
N ALA A 157 -12.65 -10.47 1.45
CA ALA A 157 -12.92 -9.69 0.25
C ALA A 157 -12.99 -8.18 0.56
N ALA A 158 -12.50 -7.36 -0.37
CA ALA A 158 -12.64 -5.92 -0.32
C ALA A 158 -13.85 -5.47 -1.18
N PRO A 159 -15.06 -5.30 -0.61
CA PRO A 159 -16.17 -4.73 -1.35
C PRO A 159 -15.86 -3.28 -1.71
N VAL A 160 -15.93 -2.97 -3.00
CA VAL A 160 -15.90 -1.59 -3.49
C VAL A 160 -17.23 -0.94 -3.09
N PRO A 161 -17.25 0.20 -2.39
CA PRO A 161 -18.51 0.86 -2.01
C PRO A 161 -19.26 1.38 -3.25
N THR A 162 -20.58 1.52 -3.14
CA THR A 162 -21.38 2.20 -4.18
C THR A 162 -20.88 3.63 -4.36
N LEU A 163 -20.38 3.94 -5.55
CA LEU A 163 -19.87 5.27 -5.89
C LEU A 163 -21.00 6.18 -6.38
N PRO A 164 -21.03 7.47 -5.99
CA PRO A 164 -21.88 8.47 -6.64
C PRO A 164 -21.56 8.59 -8.14
N ARG A 165 -22.54 9.00 -8.94
CA ARG A 165 -22.39 9.17 -10.41
C ARG A 165 -21.42 10.29 -10.80
N GLN A 166 -21.27 11.30 -9.96
CA GLN A 166 -20.46 12.50 -10.20
C GLN A 166 -19.91 13.01 -8.86
N VAL A 167 -18.77 13.70 -8.93
CA VAL A 167 -18.13 14.43 -7.82
C VAL A 167 -17.52 15.73 -8.35
N ASP A 168 -17.31 16.71 -7.49
CA ASP A 168 -16.58 17.94 -7.84
C ASP A 168 -15.08 17.61 -7.97
N LEU A 169 -14.63 17.35 -9.20
CA LEU A 169 -13.26 16.97 -9.52
C LEU A 169 -12.26 18.07 -9.17
N ALA A 170 -12.60 19.35 -9.38
CA ALA A 170 -11.77 20.47 -8.97
C ALA A 170 -11.57 20.52 -7.45
N ALA A 171 -12.66 20.37 -6.67
CA ALA A 171 -12.58 20.33 -5.20
C ALA A 171 -11.91 19.05 -4.64
N PHE A 172 -11.77 18.01 -5.46
CA PHE A 172 -10.93 16.84 -5.16
C PHE A 172 -9.44 17.12 -5.48
N VAL A 173 -9.14 17.70 -6.64
CA VAL A 173 -7.77 18.05 -7.08
C VAL A 173 -7.06 18.94 -6.06
N GLU A 174 -7.73 19.94 -5.49
CA GLU A 174 -7.15 20.81 -4.45
C GLU A 174 -6.69 20.05 -3.18
N GLN A 175 -7.21 18.83 -2.95
CA GLN A 175 -6.89 18.01 -1.78
C GLN A 175 -5.82 16.93 -2.07
N LEU A 176 -5.33 16.84 -3.31
CA LEU A 176 -4.18 16.03 -3.67
C LEU A 176 -2.87 16.65 -3.19
N ASP A 177 -1.83 15.84 -3.02
CA ASP A 177 -0.49 16.27 -2.61
C ASP A 177 0.50 16.28 -3.80
N PRO A 178 0.96 17.44 -4.29
CA PRO A 178 1.93 17.54 -5.38
C PRO A 178 3.28 16.83 -5.12
N ALA A 179 3.66 16.59 -3.87
CA ALA A 179 4.87 15.83 -3.56
C ALA A 179 4.72 14.33 -3.89
N ARG A 180 3.50 13.78 -3.87
CA ARG A 180 3.24 12.35 -3.99
C ARG A 180 3.05 11.95 -5.45
N GLY A 181 3.93 11.06 -5.96
CA GLY A 181 3.87 10.56 -7.33
C GLY A 181 2.55 9.85 -7.70
N ILE A 182 1.89 9.25 -6.70
CA ILE A 182 0.56 8.65 -6.83
C ILE A 182 -0.48 9.73 -7.17
N ASP A 183 -0.49 10.80 -6.39
CA ASP A 183 -1.46 11.89 -6.48
C ASP A 183 -1.23 12.75 -7.74
N ARG A 184 0.04 12.94 -8.14
CA ARG A 184 0.41 13.55 -9.43
C ARG A 184 -0.12 12.78 -10.63
N ALA A 185 -0.06 11.44 -10.62
CA ALA A 185 -0.59 10.63 -11.72
C ALA A 185 -2.12 10.76 -11.85
N VAL A 186 -2.84 10.80 -10.72
CA VAL A 186 -4.29 11.07 -10.71
C VAL A 186 -4.61 12.47 -11.24
N ALA A 187 -3.86 13.50 -10.83
CA ALA A 187 -4.03 14.85 -11.35
C ALA A 187 -3.69 14.97 -12.85
N GLY A 188 -2.65 14.27 -13.33
CA GLY A 188 -2.27 14.21 -14.74
C GLY A 188 -3.35 13.60 -15.62
N ALA A 189 -3.94 12.47 -15.18
CA ALA A 189 -5.02 11.80 -15.90
C ALA A 189 -6.36 12.55 -15.87
N LEU A 190 -6.56 13.49 -14.94
CA LEU A 190 -7.76 14.35 -14.91
C LEU A 190 -7.64 15.61 -15.78
N ARG A 191 -6.49 15.86 -16.43
CA ARG A 191 -6.35 16.97 -17.41
C ARG A 191 -7.32 16.81 -18.58
N GLY A 192 -7.86 17.93 -19.07
CA GLY A 192 -8.76 17.96 -20.23
C GLY A 192 -10.17 17.41 -19.98
N THR A 193 -10.46 16.90 -18.77
CA THR A 193 -11.81 16.44 -18.40
C THR A 193 -12.81 17.59 -18.37
N ASP A 194 -12.46 18.70 -17.71
CA ASP A 194 -13.19 19.96 -17.78
C ASP A 194 -12.31 21.18 -17.42
N ARG A 195 -12.70 22.37 -17.89
CA ARG A 195 -11.93 23.62 -17.75
C ARG A 195 -11.73 24.09 -16.30
N ARG A 196 -12.63 23.74 -15.38
CA ARG A 196 -12.55 24.08 -13.94
C ARG A 196 -11.59 23.12 -13.23
N THR A 197 -11.62 21.83 -13.58
CA THR A 197 -10.62 20.85 -13.14
C THR A 197 -9.23 21.22 -13.66
N ASP A 198 -9.09 21.61 -14.94
CA ASP A 198 -7.83 22.13 -15.50
C ASP A 198 -7.34 23.42 -14.83
N ALA A 199 -8.23 24.25 -14.28
CA ALA A 199 -7.85 25.42 -13.51
C ALA A 199 -7.31 25.02 -12.12
N ALA A 200 -7.98 24.10 -11.42
CA ALA A 200 -7.51 23.54 -10.15
C ALA A 200 -6.17 22.81 -10.30
N ILE A 201 -5.97 22.01 -11.36
CA ILE A 201 -4.70 21.32 -11.64
C ILE A 201 -3.56 22.35 -11.80
N ARG A 202 -3.78 23.39 -12.62
CA ARG A 202 -2.76 24.44 -12.84
C ARG A 202 -2.46 25.28 -11.62
N GLY A 203 -3.43 25.49 -10.73
CA GLY A 203 -3.22 26.17 -9.44
C GLY A 203 -2.47 25.28 -8.45
N ARG A 204 -3.03 24.10 -8.15
CA ARG A 204 -2.54 23.18 -7.11
C ARG A 204 -1.18 22.56 -7.42
N PHE A 205 -0.90 22.30 -8.71
CA PHE A 205 0.35 21.70 -9.19
C PHE A 205 1.20 22.71 -10.00
N HIS A 206 1.11 24.01 -9.69
CA HIS A 206 1.91 25.03 -10.33
C HIS A 206 3.43 24.75 -10.21
N GLY A 207 4.14 24.75 -11.34
CA GLY A 207 5.58 24.45 -11.39
C GLY A 207 5.95 22.98 -11.13
N VAL A 208 4.96 22.10 -11.03
CA VAL A 208 5.15 20.65 -10.83
C VAL A 208 4.90 19.93 -12.14
N ASP A 209 5.94 19.27 -12.64
CA ASP A 209 5.81 18.36 -13.77
C ASP A 209 5.03 17.11 -13.33
N LEU A 210 3.88 16.88 -13.97
CA LEU A 210 3.05 15.69 -13.79
C LEU A 210 3.48 14.56 -14.73
N ASP A 211 4.04 14.94 -15.88
CA ASP A 211 4.52 14.08 -16.95
C ASP A 211 5.92 13.50 -16.63
N ALA A 212 6.65 14.16 -15.73
CA ALA A 212 7.91 13.67 -15.18
C ALA A 212 7.74 12.28 -14.50
N PRO A 213 8.44 11.23 -14.97
CA PRO A 213 8.53 9.98 -14.22
C PRO A 213 9.22 10.25 -12.89
N PRO A 214 8.65 9.84 -11.74
CA PRO A 214 9.34 10.00 -10.46
C PRO A 214 10.52 9.05 -10.42
N VAL A 215 11.71 9.63 -10.56
CA VAL A 215 12.98 8.92 -10.54
C VAL A 215 13.09 8.12 -9.24
N VAL A 216 12.92 6.81 -9.34
CA VAL A 216 13.30 5.86 -8.28
C VAL A 216 14.82 5.90 -8.21
N ARG A 217 15.37 6.84 -7.44
CA ARG A 217 16.76 6.73 -7.00
C ARG A 217 16.84 5.42 -6.21
N PRO A 218 17.71 4.47 -6.58
CA PRO A 218 18.00 3.36 -5.69
C PRO A 218 18.47 3.95 -4.35
N PRO A 219 18.25 3.26 -3.21
CA PRO A 219 18.82 3.70 -1.94
C PRO A 219 20.34 3.84 -2.13
N GLY A 220 20.84 5.07 -2.05
CA GLY A 220 22.28 5.32 -2.13
C GLY A 220 22.98 4.47 -1.08
N PRO A 221 24.16 3.90 -1.37
CA PRO A 221 24.82 2.98 -0.47
C PRO A 221 24.95 3.64 0.90
N THR A 222 24.31 3.03 1.90
CA THR A 222 24.37 3.51 3.28
C THR A 222 25.83 3.53 3.67
N ALA A 223 26.41 4.74 3.77
CA ALA A 223 27.80 4.91 4.16
C ALA A 223 27.97 4.21 5.50
N GLN A 224 28.69 3.08 5.51
CA GLN A 224 28.93 2.33 6.72
C GLN A 224 29.66 3.27 7.67
N ALA A 225 28.98 3.65 8.76
CA ALA A 225 29.55 4.55 9.75
C ALA A 225 30.78 3.87 10.35
N THR A 226 31.97 4.28 9.89
CA THR A 226 33.23 3.60 10.18
C THR A 226 33.42 3.57 11.69
N ALA A 227 33.25 2.39 12.29
CA ALA A 227 33.16 2.26 13.73
C ALA A 227 34.48 2.71 14.39
N ALA A 228 34.45 3.87 15.05
CA ALA A 228 35.63 4.43 15.69
C ALA A 228 36.18 3.44 16.74
N PRO A 229 37.50 3.19 16.79
CA PRO A 229 38.07 2.13 17.60
C PRO A 229 37.79 2.35 19.10
N GLY A 230 37.31 1.29 19.76
CA GLY A 230 36.70 1.37 21.09
C GLY A 230 37.63 1.89 22.19
N ARG A 231 37.29 3.05 22.77
CA ARG A 231 38.00 3.64 23.91
C ARG A 231 37.72 2.83 25.19
N ARG A 232 38.61 1.91 25.54
CA ARG A 232 38.55 1.05 26.74
C ARG A 232 38.15 1.83 28.01
N ALA A 233 36.96 1.59 28.54
CA ALA A 233 36.62 1.93 29.92
C ALA A 233 37.43 1.01 30.86
N ARG A 234 38.24 1.59 31.75
CA ARG A 234 39.05 0.82 32.72
C ARG A 234 38.16 0.30 33.85
N ARG A 235 38.36 -0.96 34.25
CA ARG A 235 37.89 -1.46 35.55
C ARG A 235 38.51 -0.63 36.68
N ALA A 236 37.69 -0.09 37.56
CA ALA A 236 38.10 0.26 38.92
C ALA A 236 37.68 -0.88 39.85
N VAL A 237 38.61 -1.35 40.69
CA VAL A 237 38.34 -2.37 41.72
C VAL A 237 38.54 -1.73 43.08
N VAL A 238 37.51 -1.78 43.92
CA VAL A 238 37.62 -1.48 45.36
C VAL A 238 36.91 -2.62 46.11
N ARG A 239 37.52 -3.05 47.22
CA ARG A 239 37.12 -4.21 48.04
C ARG A 239 36.90 -3.76 49.48
N SER A 240 35.81 -4.22 50.12
CA SER A 240 35.66 -4.57 51.57
C SER A 240 36.29 -3.70 52.69
N ALA A 241 35.70 -3.45 53.86
CA ALA A 241 34.37 -3.75 54.47
C ALA A 241 34.27 -2.96 55.83
N PRO A 242 33.88 -3.53 56.99
CA PRO A 242 32.53 -3.94 57.45
C PRO A 242 32.04 -3.29 58.78
N ARG A 243 30.74 -3.39 59.08
CA ARG A 243 30.09 -3.58 60.42
C ARG A 243 28.59 -3.94 60.15
N ARG A 244 27.99 -5.05 60.63
CA ARG A 244 27.64 -5.49 62.00
C ARG A 244 26.79 -4.45 62.75
N PHE A 245 25.57 -4.72 63.23
CA PHE A 245 24.78 -5.97 63.43
C PHE A 245 23.29 -5.78 62.97
N MET A 246 22.21 -6.55 63.26
CA MET A 246 21.94 -7.69 64.18
C MET A 246 20.69 -8.54 63.78
N ILE A 247 20.56 -9.74 64.37
CA ILE A 247 19.38 -10.51 64.90
C ILE A 247 17.94 -10.04 64.56
N GLN A 248 16.92 -10.90 64.27
CA GLN A 248 16.82 -12.36 63.96
C GLN A 248 15.45 -12.74 63.30
N ARG A 249 15.33 -13.99 62.84
CA ARG A 249 14.11 -14.74 62.40
C ARG A 249 13.29 -15.28 63.61
N PRO A 250 12.09 -15.92 63.52
CA PRO A 250 11.49 -16.69 62.39
C PRO A 250 10.00 -16.38 62.05
N ALA A 251 9.54 -16.53 60.79
CA ALA A 251 8.85 -17.68 60.14
C ALA A 251 7.32 -17.81 60.41
N ALA A 252 6.59 -18.33 59.41
CA ALA A 252 5.12 -18.42 59.37
C ALA A 252 4.57 -19.79 59.85
N PRO A 253 3.23 -19.93 59.95
CA PRO A 253 2.58 -21.04 59.26
C PRO A 253 1.27 -20.66 58.52
N ILE A 254 0.64 -21.70 57.95
CA ILE A 254 -0.59 -21.74 57.11
C ILE A 254 -1.55 -22.73 57.87
N VAL A 255 -2.88 -22.86 57.71
CA VAL A 255 -3.67 -22.93 56.46
C VAL A 255 -5.00 -22.14 56.42
N PRO A 256 -6.20 -22.61 56.86
CA PRO A 256 -7.36 -22.48 55.98
C PRO A 256 -8.63 -21.78 56.52
N ASN A 257 -9.31 -21.08 55.60
CA ASN A 257 -10.75 -21.14 55.28
C ASN A 257 -11.77 -21.64 56.33
N THR A 258 -12.80 -20.82 56.67
CA THR A 258 -14.25 -21.21 56.65
C THR A 258 -15.24 -20.10 57.10
N SER A 259 -16.50 -20.25 56.64
CA SER A 259 -17.79 -19.84 57.28
C SER A 259 -18.28 -18.38 57.38
N ALA A 260 -19.20 -18.04 56.46
CA ALA A 260 -20.64 -17.77 56.69
C ALA A 260 -21.18 -16.55 57.48
N GLY A 261 -22.12 -15.85 56.84
CA GLY A 261 -23.23 -15.08 57.45
C GLY A 261 -22.96 -13.58 57.74
N PRO A 262 -24.03 -12.80 57.99
CA PRO A 262 -25.45 -13.13 57.91
C PRO A 262 -26.04 -13.06 56.48
#